data_AF-A0A536EHQ7-F1
#
_entry.id   AF-A0A536EHQ7-F1
#
_cell.length_a   1.000
_cell.length_b   1.000
_cell.length_c   1.000
_cell.angle_alpha   90.00
_cell.angle_beta   90.00
_cell.angle_gamma   90.00
#
_symmetry.space_group_name_H-M   'P 1'
#
loop_
_entity.id
_entity.type
_entity.pdbx_description
1 polymer ?
#
loop_
_entity_poly.entity_id
_entity_poly.type
_entity_poly.pdbx_seq_one_letter_code
_entity_poly.pdbx_strand_id
1 'polypeptide(L)'
;MASALPLDACPFPRPFVTAFGECGPYEATEFVAGPAGVAALLTCRHLTVGQVGVGRYYPRCAIGGPEDRRRFVLIKANPAATP
;
A
#
# COMPACT_ATOMS: atom_id res chain seq x y z
N MET A 1 -4.45 -19.54 -13.68
CA MET A 1 -3.59 -18.45 -14.19
C MET A 1 -3.70 -17.28 -13.22
N ALA A 2 -2.72 -17.08 -12.34
CA ALA A 2 -2.70 -15.86 -11.52
C ALA A 2 -2.39 -14.71 -12.47
N SER A 3 -3.37 -13.83 -12.72
CA SER A 3 -3.11 -12.57 -13.42
C SER A 3 -1.96 -11.90 -12.68
N ALA A 4 -0.79 -11.77 -13.34
CA ALA A 4 0.33 -11.06 -12.76
C ALA A 4 -0.15 -9.63 -12.53
N LEU A 5 -0.42 -9.29 -11.27
CA LEU A 5 -0.76 -7.93 -10.90
C LEU A 5 0.42 -7.02 -11.32
N PRO A 6 0.15 -5.75 -11.68
CA PRO A 6 1.21 -4.78 -11.89
C PRO A 6 2.21 -4.78 -10.74
N LEU A 7 3.50 -4.53 -11.01
CA LEU A 7 4.56 -4.63 -10.01
C LEU A 7 4.35 -3.71 -8.79
N ASP A 8 3.69 -2.57 -9.00
CA ASP A 8 3.33 -1.62 -7.98
C ASP A 8 2.03 -1.97 -7.25
N ALA A 9 1.37 -3.08 -7.59
CA ALA A 9 0.21 -3.55 -6.84
C ALA A 9 0.59 -3.95 -5.41
N CYS A 10 -0.26 -3.61 -4.45
CA CYS A 10 -0.14 -4.09 -3.09
C CYS A 10 -0.50 -5.59 -3.06
N PRO A 11 0.42 -6.49 -2.65
CA PRO A 11 0.21 -7.93 -2.71
C PRO A 11 -0.62 -8.47 -1.53
N PHE A 12 -0.86 -7.64 -0.51
CA PHE A 12 -1.46 -8.08 0.74
C PHE A 12 -3.00 -8.01 0.69
N PRO A 13 -3.70 -9.01 1.26
CA PRO A 13 -5.15 -9.01 1.34
C PRO A 13 -5.64 -7.89 2.26
N ARG A 14 -6.82 -7.35 1.93
CA ARG A 14 -7.54 -6.36 2.76
C ARG A 14 -8.71 -7.05 3.48
N PRO A 15 -9.18 -6.50 4.61
CA PRO A 15 -8.62 -5.35 5.34
C PRO A 15 -7.29 -5.70 6.03
N PHE A 16 -6.48 -4.69 6.33
CA PHE A 16 -5.28 -4.90 7.13
C PHE A 16 -5.67 -5.10 8.60
N VAL A 17 -5.04 -6.06 9.27
CA VAL A 17 -5.27 -6.32 10.70
C VAL A 17 -4.48 -5.35 11.58
N THR A 18 -4.89 -5.19 12.84
CA THR A 18 -4.33 -4.23 13.81
C THR A 18 -2.83 -4.39 14.09
N ALA A 19 -2.25 -5.55 13.76
CA ALA A 19 -0.83 -5.87 13.91
C ALA A 19 -0.14 -6.21 12.58
N PHE A 20 -0.65 -5.69 11.46
CA PHE A 20 -0.08 -5.96 10.15
C PHE A 20 1.36 -5.38 10.04
N GLY A 21 2.33 -6.27 9.84
CA GLY A 21 3.76 -5.93 9.72
C GLY A 21 4.48 -6.62 8.57
N GLU A 22 3.74 -7.30 7.68
CA GLU A 22 4.34 -8.07 6.56
C GLU A 22 4.92 -7.16 5.45
N CYS A 23 4.55 -5.89 5.46
CA CYS A 23 5.06 -4.88 4.54
C CYS A 23 5.92 -3.87 5.32
N GLY A 24 7.24 -3.89 5.13
CA GLY A 24 8.15 -2.95 5.77
C GLY A 24 7.79 -1.45 5.63
N PRO A 25 7.34 -0.97 4.46
CA PRO A 25 6.89 0.43 4.30
C PRO A 25 5.44 0.66 4.74
N TYR A 26 4.78 -0.28 5.42
CA TYR A 26 3.41 -0.06 5.90
C TYR A 26 3.35 1.11 6.89
N GLU A 27 2.44 2.04 6.60
CA GLU A 27 2.10 3.13 7.51
C GLU A 27 0.59 3.11 7.70
N ALA A 28 0.15 2.70 8.89
CA ALA A 28 -1.26 2.56 9.21
C ALA A 28 -1.99 3.91 9.09
N THR A 29 -3.16 3.90 8.48
CA THR A 29 -4.10 5.01 8.43
C THR A 29 -5.53 4.46 8.39
N GLU A 30 -6.49 5.31 8.74
CA GLU A 30 -7.90 4.94 8.76
C GLU A 30 -8.58 5.38 7.47
N PHE A 31 -9.39 4.50 6.91
CA PHE A 31 -10.26 4.80 5.78
C PHE A 31 -11.71 4.59 6.19
N VAL A 32 -12.51 5.65 6.06
CA VAL A 32 -13.94 5.62 6.34
C VAL A 32 -14.68 5.58 5.01
N ALA A 33 -15.27 4.43 4.70
CA ALA A 33 -16.12 4.26 3.53
C ALA A 33 -17.57 4.53 3.91
N GLY A 34 -18.12 5.68 3.50
CA GLY A 34 -19.54 6.00 3.66
C GLY A 34 -19.85 7.06 4.73
N PRO A 35 -21.12 7.16 5.17
CA PRO A 35 -21.57 8.22 6.08
C PRO A 35 -20.92 8.09 7.47
N ALA A 36 -21.00 9.17 8.26
CA ALA A 36 -20.53 9.18 9.64
C ALA A 36 -21.15 8.03 10.45
N GLY A 37 -20.32 7.27 11.18
CA GLY A 37 -20.75 6.14 12.01
C GLY A 37 -20.41 4.75 11.46
N VAL A 38 -19.86 4.65 10.24
CA VAL A 38 -19.29 3.39 9.73
C VAL A 38 -17.92 3.15 10.36
N ALA A 39 -17.65 1.92 10.79
CA ALA A 39 -16.36 1.53 11.36
C ALA A 39 -15.21 1.82 10.38
N ALA A 40 -14.17 2.50 10.87
CA ALA A 40 -12.98 2.78 10.09
C ALA A 40 -12.25 1.48 9.75
N LEU A 41 -11.81 1.37 8.49
CA LEU A 41 -10.95 0.29 8.04
C LEU A 41 -9.49 0.71 8.15
N LEU A 42 -8.65 -0.13 8.73
CA LEU A 42 -7.21 0.08 8.68
C LEU A 42 -6.70 -0.15 7.26
N THR A 43 -5.93 0.82 6.77
CA THR A 43 -5.27 0.79 5.47
C THR A 43 -3.86 1.37 5.54
N CYS A 44 -3.14 1.32 4.43
CA CYS A 44 -1.82 1.92 4.30
C CYS A 44 -1.92 3.33 3.70
N ARG A 45 -1.17 4.29 4.27
CA ARG A 45 -1.07 5.67 3.79
C ARG A 45 -0.58 5.78 2.34
N HIS A 46 0.21 4.79 1.90
CA HIS A 46 0.76 4.75 0.55
C HIS A 46 -0.18 4.05 -0.45
N LEU A 47 -1.36 3.60 -0.03
CA LEU A 47 -2.28 2.90 -0.92
C LEU A 47 -3.09 3.90 -1.76
N THR A 48 -3.12 3.67 -3.06
CA THR A 48 -3.85 4.46 -4.06
C THR A 48 -4.59 3.54 -5.02
N VAL A 49 -5.42 4.11 -5.89
CA VAL A 49 -6.13 3.35 -6.93
C VAL A 49 -5.32 3.39 -8.22
N GLY A 50 -4.84 2.24 -8.66
CA GLY A 50 -4.28 2.06 -10.00
C GLY A 50 -5.36 1.60 -10.97
N GLN A 51 -5.16 1.84 -12.27
CA GLN A 51 -6.08 1.42 -13.32
C GLN A 51 -5.33 0.63 -14.40
N VAL A 52 -5.92 -0.49 -14.85
CA VAL A 52 -5.38 -1.37 -15.90
C VAL A 52 -6.43 -1.58 -16.98
N GLY A 53 -6.51 -0.64 -17.93
CA GLY A 53 -7.57 -0.62 -18.94
C GLY A 53 -8.87 0.01 -18.42
N VAL A 54 -9.96 -0.11 -19.19
CA VAL A 54 -11.23 0.54 -18.87
C VAL A 54 -11.95 -0.22 -17.76
N GLY A 55 -12.31 0.48 -16.67
CA GLY A 55 -13.13 -0.06 -15.58
C GLY A 55 -12.43 -1.11 -14.69
N ARG A 56 -11.13 -1.34 -14.88
CA ARG A 56 -10.35 -2.31 -14.11
C ARG A 56 -9.38 -1.58 -13.20
N TYR A 57 -9.61 -1.69 -11.90
CA TYR A 57 -8.81 -1.02 -10.88
C TYR A 57 -8.07 -2.03 -10.03
N TYR A 58 -6.93 -1.62 -9.49
CA TYR A 58 -6.12 -2.43 -8.59
C TYR A 58 -5.56 -1.58 -7.44
N PRO A 59 -5.26 -2.20 -6.29
CA PRO A 59 -4.65 -1.50 -5.16
C PRO A 59 -3.19 -1.17 -5.48
N ARG A 60 -2.89 0.10 -5.79
CA ARG A 60 -1.55 0.55 -6.17
C ARG A 60 -0.79 1.11 -4.98
N CYS A 61 0.46 0.71 -4.81
CA CYS A 61 1.37 1.34 -3.86
C CYS A 61 2.01 2.57 -4.50
N ALA A 62 1.83 3.74 -3.89
CA ALA A 62 2.42 4.99 -4.37
C ALA A 62 3.95 5.01 -4.30
N ILE A 63 4.56 4.15 -3.48
CA ILE A 63 6.02 3.96 -3.42
C ILE A 63 6.53 3.25 -4.68
N GLY A 64 5.72 2.36 -5.28
CA GLY A 64 6.11 1.56 -6.44
C GLY A 64 6.22 0.08 -6.15
N GLY A 65 7.14 -0.57 -6.87
CA GLY A 65 7.33 -2.01 -6.87
C GLY A 65 8.18 -2.54 -5.71
N PRO A 66 8.53 -3.85 -5.73
CA PRO A 66 9.30 -4.47 -4.66
C PRO A 66 10.64 -3.78 -4.37
N GLU A 67 11.39 -3.38 -5.40
CA GLU A 67 12.68 -2.68 -5.23
C GLU A 67 12.52 -1.26 -4.68
N ASP A 68 11.50 -0.52 -5.13
CA ASP A 68 11.21 0.82 -4.60
C ASP A 68 10.84 0.76 -3.11
N ARG A 69 10.04 -0.23 -2.72
CA ARG A 69 9.66 -0.48 -1.33
C ARG A 69 10.87 -0.82 -0.46
N ARG A 70 11.80 -1.65 -0.96
CA ARG A 70 13.07 -1.93 -0.26
C ARG A 70 13.89 -0.67 -0.07
N ARG A 71 14.06 0.12 -1.14
CA ARG A 71 14.82 1.38 -1.09
C ARG A 71 14.19 2.39 -0.12
N PHE A 72 12.86 2.49 -0.11
CA PHE A 72 12.13 3.35 0.81
C PHE A 72 12.42 2.98 2.27
N VAL A 73 12.38 1.69 2.62
CA VAL A 73 12.69 1.24 3.98
C VAL A 73 14.13 1.58 4.37
N LEU A 74 15.09 1.40 3.46
CA LEU A 74 16.49 1.75 3.71
C LEU A 74 16.68 3.25 3.95
N ILE A 75 16.05 4.11 3.15
CA ILE A 75 16.11 5.58 3.32
C ILE A 75 15.44 5.98 4.64
N LYS A 76 14.28 5.41 4.95
CA LYS A 76 13.56 5.69 6.20
C LYS A 76 14.36 5.27 7.43
N ALA A 77 15.11 4.17 7.35
CA ALA A 77 15.98 3.71 8.42
C ALA A 77 17.28 4.53 8.56
N ASN A 78 17.75 5.16 7.48
CA ASN A 78 18.96 5.98 7.49
C ASN A 78 18.75 7.32 6.74
N PRO A 79 18.11 8.31 7.39
CA PRO A 79 17.83 9.60 6.77
C PRO A 79 19.09 10.43 6.48
N ALA A 80 20.24 10.09 7.08
CA ALA A 80 21.51 10.80 6.90
C ALA A 80 22.30 10.37 5.65
N ALA A 81 21.84 9.36 4.90
CA ALA A 81 22.50 8.85 3.69
C ALA A 81 21.94 9.44 2.38
N THR A 82 21.50 10.70 2.40
CA THR A 82 21.13 11.43 1.19
C THR A 82 22.40 12.10 0.62
N PRO A 83 22.72 11.95 -0.67
CA PRO A 83 23.93 12.56 -1.26
C PRO A 83 23.90 14.09 -1.23
#